data_AF-A0A7X7Z8X5-F1
#
_entry.id   AF-A0A7X7Z8X5-F1
#
_cell.length_a   1.000
_cell.length_b   1.000
_cell.length_c   1.000
_cell.angle_alpha   90.00
_cell.angle_beta   90.00
_cell.angle_gamma   90.00
#
_symmetry.space_group_name_H-M   'P 1'
#
loop_
_entity.id
_entity.type
_entity.pdbx_description
1 polymer ?
#
loop_
_entity_poly.entity_id
_entity_poly.type
_entity_poly.pdbx_seq_one_letter_code
_entity_poly.pdbx_strand_id
1 'polypeptide(L)'
;MKEKIFETLKGAREQNSQVSDRTLEGLAEQYSKLITTDEQLGNFDAKGVIENLQGNINFVLKTEADKLQAKHNEELKKLEEERKKLLERKPPEKQDDEPNLEVKSLKEQLEKLTTQMQDLQAGAVKEGRLAKLRQAYAGMPKGQLEAEEALYDSVYGNMNTDTFNAVIAQREAANKVFIEQAKANGLDFSVPSRAREEHQDGQTPVLKQARELVNKQKQKSEK
;
A
#
# COMPACT_ATOMS: atom_id res chain seq x y z
N MET A 1 12.66 14.67 25.58
CA MET A 1 13.48 14.55 24.35
C MET A 1 13.33 13.21 23.64
N LYS A 2 13.46 12.06 24.32
CA LYS A 2 13.25 10.73 23.70
C LYS A 2 11.98 10.64 22.85
N GLU A 3 10.82 11.02 23.40
CA GLU A 3 9.55 11.01 22.65
C GLU A 3 9.55 11.94 21.44
N LYS A 4 10.10 13.16 21.57
CA LYS A 4 10.21 14.09 20.43
C LYS A 4 11.10 13.54 19.32
N ILE A 5 12.21 12.89 19.68
CA ILE A 5 13.12 12.23 18.71
C ILE A 5 12.41 11.05 18.05
N PHE A 6 11.66 10.26 18.82
CA PHE A 6 10.87 9.14 18.30
C PHE A 6 9.81 9.61 17.30
N GLU A 7 9.05 10.65 17.62
CA GLU A 7 8.07 11.25 16.71
C GLU A 7 8.73 11.83 15.44
N THR A 8 9.91 12.43 15.59
CA THR A 8 10.70 12.95 14.44
C THR A 8 11.16 11.81 13.53
N LEU A 9 11.65 10.70 14.11
CA LEU A 9 12.04 9.49 13.37
C LEU A 9 10.84 8.80 12.72
N LYS A 10 9.67 8.78 13.39
CA LYS A 10 8.41 8.28 12.81
C LYS A 10 7.93 9.14 11.65
N GLY A 11 7.98 10.45 11.78
CA GLY A 11 7.61 11.39 10.72
C GLY A 11 8.54 11.32 9.51
N ALA A 12 9.81 11.01 9.73
CA ALA A 12 10.79 10.78 8.66
C ALA A 12 10.65 9.40 7.99
N ARG A 13 9.87 8.47 8.57
CA ARG A 13 9.67 7.13 8.02
C ARG A 13 8.67 7.15 6.86
N GLU A 14 9.10 6.71 5.69
CA GLU A 14 8.21 6.49 4.55
C GLU A 14 7.19 5.37 4.83
N GLN A 15 5.98 5.47 4.25
CA GLN A 15 4.88 4.52 4.50
C GLN A 15 5.21 3.06 4.19
N ASN A 16 6.19 2.80 3.30
CA ASN A 16 6.64 1.46 2.91
C ASN A 16 7.98 1.05 3.54
N SER A 17 8.42 1.74 4.58
CA SER A 17 9.67 1.44 5.26
C SER A 17 9.62 0.11 6.01
N GLN A 18 10.66 -0.71 5.87
CA GLN A 18 10.83 -1.93 6.66
C GLN A 18 11.38 -1.68 8.08
N VAL A 19 11.57 -0.42 8.47
CA VAL A 19 12.05 -0.05 9.80
C VAL A 19 10.91 -0.09 10.81
N SER A 20 11.00 -1.01 11.78
CA SER A 20 9.98 -1.21 12.81
C SER A 20 9.96 -0.09 13.86
N ASP A 21 8.79 0.14 14.48
CA ASP A 21 8.64 1.08 15.61
C ASP A 21 9.61 0.76 16.77
N ARG A 22 9.87 -0.52 17.03
CA ARG A 22 10.82 -0.97 18.07
C ARG A 22 12.26 -0.54 17.77
N THR A 23 12.65 -0.57 16.50
CA THR A 23 13.96 -0.10 16.05
C THR A 23 14.08 1.41 16.23
N LEU A 24 13.01 2.16 15.92
CA LEU A 24 12.95 3.60 16.13
C LEU A 24 12.98 3.99 17.60
N GLU A 25 12.32 3.24 18.48
CA GLU A 25 12.38 3.43 19.94
C GLU A 25 13.81 3.27 20.47
N GLY A 26 14.53 2.24 20.02
CA GLY A 26 15.92 2.01 20.39
C GLY A 26 16.84 3.15 19.93
N LEU A 27 16.62 3.68 18.72
CA LEU A 27 17.36 4.83 18.21
C LEU A 27 17.02 6.10 18.97
N ALA A 28 15.74 6.35 19.23
CA ALA A 28 15.30 7.50 20.01
C ALA A 28 15.91 7.49 21.42
N GLU A 29 16.06 6.30 22.03
CA GLU A 29 16.73 6.17 23.33
C GLU A 29 18.23 6.47 23.26
N GLN A 30 18.93 5.98 22.23
CA GLN A 30 20.34 6.31 22.01
C GLN A 30 20.57 7.79 21.73
N TYR A 31 19.78 8.37 20.81
CA TYR A 31 19.89 9.78 20.45
C TYR A 31 19.41 10.71 21.56
N SER A 32 18.51 10.28 22.45
CA SER A 32 18.10 11.09 23.60
C SER A 32 19.24 11.42 24.58
N LYS A 33 20.34 10.68 24.52
CA LYS A 33 21.57 10.94 25.29
C LYS A 33 22.47 11.98 24.63
N LEU A 34 22.29 12.22 23.33
CA LEU A 34 23.11 13.09 22.49
C LEU A 34 22.39 14.40 22.12
N ILE A 35 21.08 14.32 21.90
CA ILE A 35 20.19 15.42 21.54
C ILE A 35 19.40 15.81 22.78
N THR A 36 19.79 16.93 23.40
CA THR A 36 19.19 17.42 24.65
C THR A 36 18.36 18.68 24.44
N THR A 37 18.51 19.36 23.30
CA THR A 37 17.75 20.57 22.95
C THR A 37 16.93 20.41 21.68
N ASP A 38 15.87 21.22 21.54
CA ASP A 38 15.02 21.23 20.35
C ASP A 38 15.77 21.77 19.12
N GLU A 39 16.78 22.63 19.31
CA GLU A 39 17.62 23.17 18.23
C GLU A 39 18.55 22.10 17.64
N GLN A 40 19.11 21.22 18.49
CA GLN A 40 19.84 20.04 18.03
C GLN A 40 18.93 19.04 17.31
N LEU A 41 17.69 18.90 17.77
CA LEU A 41 16.69 18.05 17.10
C LEU A 41 16.29 18.62 15.73
N GLY A 42 16.18 19.95 15.59
CA GLY A 42 15.91 20.59 14.30
C GLY A 42 17.02 20.41 13.26
N ASN A 43 18.27 20.27 13.72
CA ASN A 43 19.44 19.99 12.88
C ASN A 43 19.73 18.48 12.70
N PHE A 44 18.94 17.62 13.34
CA PHE A 44 19.13 16.18 13.26
C PHE A 44 18.56 15.64 11.95
N ASP A 45 19.43 15.04 11.12
CA ASP A 45 19.03 14.39 9.87
C ASP A 45 18.38 13.02 10.13
N ALA A 46 17.14 13.06 10.59
CA ALA A 46 16.34 11.86 10.81
C ALA A 46 16.12 11.06 9.51
N LYS A 47 16.06 11.74 8.36
CA LYS A 47 15.81 11.08 7.07
C LYS A 47 17.00 10.26 6.62
N GLY A 48 18.21 10.83 6.64
CA GLY A 48 19.44 10.11 6.27
C GLY A 48 19.73 8.92 7.19
N VAL A 49 19.37 9.00 8.47
CA VAL A 49 19.48 7.86 9.41
C VAL A 49 18.53 6.72 9.00
N ILE A 50 17.28 7.03 8.64
CA ILE A 50 16.30 6.03 8.21
C ILE A 50 16.67 5.41 6.86
N GLU A 51 17.12 6.21 5.88
CA GLU A 51 17.55 5.74 4.57
C GLU A 51 18.72 4.75 4.67
N ASN A 52 19.71 5.03 5.52
CA ASN A 52 20.82 4.11 5.77
C ASN A 52 20.36 2.79 6.41
N LEU A 53 19.43 2.86 7.38
CA LEU A 53 18.85 1.67 8.01
C LEU A 53 18.08 0.81 7.01
N GLN A 54 17.26 1.43 6.17
CA GLN A 54 16.56 0.73 5.09
C GLN A 54 17.53 0.08 4.11
N GLY A 55 18.59 0.78 3.71
CA GLY A 55 19.62 0.24 2.82
C GLY A 55 20.26 -1.04 3.38
N ASN A 56 20.61 -1.03 4.68
CA ASN A 56 21.19 -2.18 5.36
C ASN A 56 20.20 -3.36 5.49
N ILE A 57 18.96 -3.08 5.86
CA ILE A 57 17.91 -4.11 5.97
C ILE A 57 17.67 -4.75 4.60
N ASN A 58 17.52 -3.94 3.55
CA ASN A 58 17.32 -4.42 2.18
C ASN A 58 18.52 -5.25 1.69
N PHE A 59 19.74 -4.85 2.01
CA PHE A 59 20.95 -5.60 1.66
C PHE A 59 20.97 -6.99 2.32
N VAL A 60 20.67 -7.06 3.62
CA VAL A 60 20.62 -8.34 4.35
C VAL A 60 19.53 -9.24 3.81
N LEU A 61 18.30 -8.71 3.64
CA LEU A 61 17.19 -9.49 3.13
C LEU A 61 17.43 -9.99 1.71
N LYS A 62 18.01 -9.17 0.84
CA LYS A 62 18.39 -9.60 -0.51
C LYS A 62 19.43 -10.73 -0.46
N THR A 63 20.44 -10.61 0.39
CA THR A 63 21.48 -11.63 0.55
C THR A 63 20.90 -12.94 1.08
N GLU A 64 19.97 -12.88 2.03
CA GLU A 64 19.30 -14.06 2.57
C GLU A 64 18.35 -14.70 1.56
N ALA A 65 17.61 -13.90 0.80
CA ALA A 65 16.77 -14.36 -0.30
C ALA A 65 17.59 -15.06 -1.39
N ASP A 66 18.73 -14.47 -1.79
CA ASP A 66 19.64 -15.05 -2.78
C ASP A 66 20.20 -16.41 -2.29
N LYS A 67 20.56 -16.50 -1.00
CA LYS A 67 21.00 -17.77 -0.38
C LYS A 67 19.89 -18.82 -0.34
N LEU A 68 18.66 -18.42 -0.02
CA LEU A 68 17.52 -19.33 0.05
C LEU A 68 17.18 -19.87 -1.35
N GLN A 69 17.21 -18.99 -2.36
CA GLN A 69 16.97 -19.35 -3.75
C GLN A 69 18.08 -20.27 -4.30
N ALA A 70 19.33 -20.04 -3.93
CA ALA A 70 20.44 -20.93 -4.27
C ALA A 70 20.24 -22.33 -3.68
N LYS A 71 19.87 -22.44 -2.40
CA LYS A 71 19.57 -23.72 -1.76
C LYS A 71 18.39 -24.46 -2.42
N HIS A 72 17.32 -23.73 -2.72
CA HIS A 72 16.16 -24.30 -3.41
C HIS A 72 16.52 -24.83 -4.80
N ASN A 73 17.34 -24.10 -5.55
CA ASN A 73 17.80 -24.56 -6.87
C ASN A 73 18.73 -25.78 -6.78
N GLU A 74 19.55 -25.90 -5.72
CA GLU A 74 20.34 -27.10 -5.47
C GLU A 74 19.47 -28.32 -5.11
N GLU A 75 18.43 -28.13 -4.29
CA GLU A 75 17.48 -29.19 -3.94
C GLU A 75 16.68 -29.66 -5.17
N LEU A 76 16.23 -28.74 -6.02
CA LEU A 76 15.58 -29.08 -7.28
C LEU A 76 16.50 -29.90 -8.21
N LYS A 77 17.78 -29.51 -8.33
CA LYS A 77 18.75 -30.28 -9.13
C LYS A 77 18.99 -31.68 -8.57
N LYS A 78 19.08 -31.83 -7.26
CA LYS A 78 19.22 -33.14 -6.61
C LYS A 78 17.99 -34.02 -6.88
N LEU A 79 16.79 -33.46 -6.76
CA LEU A 79 15.54 -34.15 -7.07
C LEU A 79 15.45 -34.55 -8.55
N GLU A 80 15.88 -33.69 -9.48
CA GLU A 80 15.95 -34.01 -10.91
C GLU A 80 16.98 -35.10 -11.21
N GLU A 81 18.15 -35.08 -10.58
CA GLU A 81 19.17 -36.13 -10.72
C GLU A 81 18.73 -37.47 -10.13
N GLU A 82 18.06 -37.47 -8.97
CA GLU A 82 17.45 -38.68 -8.39
C GLU A 82 16.36 -39.23 -9.30
N ARG A 83 15.51 -38.36 -9.85
CA ARG A 83 14.47 -38.76 -10.82
C ARG A 83 15.08 -39.35 -12.09
N LYS A 84 16.19 -38.79 -12.58
CA LYS A 84 16.89 -39.30 -13.77
C LYS A 84 17.56 -40.66 -13.50
N LYS A 85 18.16 -40.84 -12.32
CA LYS A 85 18.71 -42.16 -11.90
C LYS A 85 17.62 -43.22 -11.72
N LEU A 86 16.43 -42.83 -11.27
CA LEU A 86 15.25 -43.71 -11.23
C LEU A 86 14.74 -44.09 -12.62
N LEU A 87 14.84 -43.20 -13.61
CA LEU A 87 14.47 -43.46 -15.00
C LEU A 87 15.52 -44.28 -15.78
N GLU A 88 16.79 -44.25 -15.39
CA GLU A 88 17.88 -45.03 -16.01
C GLU A 88 18.01 -46.47 -15.46
N ARG A 89 17.38 -46.78 -14.33
CA ARG A 89 17.22 -48.18 -13.89
C ARG A 89 16.15 -48.84 -14.77
N LYS A 90 16.51 -49.92 -15.48
CA LYS A 90 15.60 -50.78 -16.27
C LYS A 90 14.27 -50.99 -15.52
N PRO A 91 13.12 -51.07 -16.22
CA PRO A 91 11.85 -51.31 -15.56
C PRO A 91 11.95 -52.65 -14.81
N PRO A 92 11.55 -52.73 -13.53
CA PRO A 92 11.43 -54.02 -12.88
C PRO A 92 10.37 -54.82 -13.64
N GLU A 93 10.70 -56.07 -13.98
CA GLU A 93 9.71 -57.07 -14.35
C GLU A 93 8.66 -57.13 -13.23
N LYS A 94 7.40 -56.98 -13.66
CA LYS A 94 6.16 -57.22 -12.93
C LYS A 94 6.33 -57.50 -11.43
N GLN A 95 6.12 -56.47 -10.62
CA GLN A 95 5.57 -56.63 -9.29
C GLN A 95 4.14 -56.10 -9.31
N ASP A 96 3.31 -56.89 -8.67
CA ASP A 96 1.85 -56.86 -8.66
C ASP A 96 1.25 -55.49 -8.31
N ASP A 97 0.03 -55.33 -8.79
CA ASP A 97 -0.89 -54.24 -8.51
C ASP A 97 -1.04 -53.97 -7.00
N GLU A 98 -0.42 -52.91 -6.51
CA GLU A 98 -1.01 -52.06 -5.49
C GLU A 98 -0.82 -50.59 -5.89
N PRO A 99 -1.90 -49.78 -5.95
CA PRO A 99 -1.78 -48.40 -6.37
C PRO A 99 -0.98 -47.67 -5.30
N ASN A 100 0.16 -47.12 -5.70
CA ASN A 100 1.00 -46.25 -4.90
C ASN A 100 0.22 -44.96 -4.53
N LEU A 101 -0.72 -45.12 -3.59
CA LEU A 101 -1.62 -44.11 -3.05
C LEU A 101 -0.82 -42.96 -2.43
N GLU A 102 0.38 -43.24 -1.92
CA GLU A 102 1.28 -42.26 -1.36
C GLU A 102 1.92 -41.36 -2.44
N VAL A 103 2.36 -41.90 -3.58
CA VAL A 103 2.91 -41.07 -4.67
C VAL A 103 1.82 -40.27 -5.39
N LYS A 104 0.60 -40.82 -5.53
CA LYS A 104 -0.54 -40.05 -6.04
C LYS A 104 -0.98 -38.96 -5.05
N SER A 105 -1.06 -39.27 -3.76
CA SER A 105 -1.45 -38.28 -2.74
C SER A 105 -0.38 -37.19 -2.57
N LEU A 106 0.91 -37.52 -2.69
CA LEU A 106 1.99 -36.53 -2.68
C LEU A 106 1.93 -35.60 -3.90
N LYS A 107 1.60 -36.13 -5.08
CA LYS A 107 1.38 -35.28 -6.27
C LYS A 107 0.17 -34.37 -6.11
N GLU A 108 -0.96 -34.89 -5.61
CA GLU A 108 -2.15 -34.09 -5.32
C GLU A 108 -1.87 -33.02 -4.25
N GLN A 109 -1.07 -33.35 -3.23
CA GLN A 109 -0.63 -32.39 -2.21
C GLN A 109 0.28 -31.32 -2.81
N LEU A 110 1.22 -31.67 -3.69
CA LEU A 110 2.08 -30.71 -4.38
C LEU A 110 1.29 -29.81 -5.34
N GLU A 111 0.35 -30.35 -6.11
CA GLU A 111 -0.54 -29.55 -6.96
C GLU A 111 -1.40 -28.60 -6.14
N LYS A 112 -1.94 -29.09 -5.01
CA LYS A 112 -2.71 -28.25 -4.08
C LYS A 112 -1.84 -27.15 -3.46
N LEU A 113 -0.61 -27.46 -3.05
CA LEU A 113 0.32 -26.50 -2.50
C LEU A 113 0.75 -25.46 -3.54
N THR A 114 0.97 -25.89 -4.78
CA THR A 114 1.32 -25.02 -5.90
C THR A 114 0.18 -24.06 -6.22
N THR A 115 -1.05 -24.55 -6.24
CA THR A 115 -2.26 -23.73 -6.43
C THR A 115 -2.41 -22.73 -5.29
N GLN A 116 -2.23 -23.17 -4.04
CA GLN A 116 -2.26 -22.27 -2.88
C GLN A 116 -1.18 -21.19 -2.93
N MET A 117 0.04 -21.53 -3.36
CA MET A 117 1.10 -20.54 -3.53
C MET A 117 0.78 -19.54 -4.66
N GLN A 118 0.21 -20.00 -5.77
CA GLN A 118 -0.22 -19.14 -6.86
C GLN A 118 -1.35 -18.20 -6.41
N ASP A 119 -2.32 -18.71 -5.66
CA ASP A 119 -3.41 -17.91 -5.09
C ASP A 119 -2.90 -16.87 -4.09
N LEU A 120 -1.94 -17.24 -3.24
CA LEU A 120 -1.30 -16.32 -2.30
C LEU A 120 -0.48 -15.24 -3.02
N GLN A 121 0.27 -15.60 -4.06
CA GLN A 121 1.01 -14.64 -4.87
C GLN A 121 0.06 -13.69 -5.62
N ALA A 122 -1.01 -14.21 -6.22
CA ALA A 122 -2.03 -13.41 -6.86
C ALA A 122 -2.73 -12.47 -5.87
N GLY A 123 -3.02 -12.95 -4.66
CA GLY A 123 -3.57 -12.16 -3.56
C GLY A 123 -2.63 -11.03 -3.13
N ALA A 124 -1.35 -11.32 -2.90
CA ALA A 124 -0.36 -10.32 -2.52
C ALA A 124 -0.16 -9.24 -3.61
N VAL A 125 -0.18 -9.63 -4.89
CA VAL A 125 -0.12 -8.70 -6.02
C VAL A 125 -1.39 -7.83 -6.06
N LYS A 126 -2.56 -8.42 -5.86
CA LYS A 126 -3.84 -7.69 -5.80
C LYS A 126 -3.86 -6.67 -4.67
N GLU A 127 -3.48 -7.06 -3.46
CA GLU A 127 -3.41 -6.15 -2.31
C GLU A 127 -2.40 -5.03 -2.53
N GLY A 128 -1.20 -5.33 -3.05
CA GLY A 128 -0.19 -4.32 -3.35
C GLY A 128 -0.65 -3.31 -4.41
N ARG A 129 -1.39 -3.77 -5.42
CA ARG A 129 -1.98 -2.89 -6.45
C ARG A 129 -3.14 -2.06 -5.90
N LEU A 130 -4.01 -2.64 -5.10
CA LEU A 130 -5.08 -1.90 -4.41
C LEU A 130 -4.51 -0.82 -3.48
N ALA A 131 -3.42 -1.11 -2.76
CA ALA A 131 -2.74 -0.11 -1.93
C ALA A 131 -2.24 1.08 -2.75
N LYS A 132 -1.62 0.84 -3.92
CA LYS A 132 -1.21 1.90 -4.86
C LYS A 132 -2.40 2.70 -5.38
N LEU A 133 -3.52 2.04 -5.64
CA LEU A 133 -4.75 2.70 -6.08
C LEU A 133 -5.33 3.61 -4.97
N ARG A 134 -5.36 3.13 -3.72
CA ARG A 134 -5.72 3.96 -2.55
C ARG A 134 -4.83 5.18 -2.40
N GLN A 135 -3.52 5.00 -2.61
CA GLN A 135 -2.56 6.10 -2.53
C GLN A 135 -2.80 7.15 -3.62
N ALA A 136 -3.02 6.72 -4.87
CA ALA A 136 -3.27 7.64 -5.98
C ALA A 136 -4.59 8.43 -5.83
N TYR A 137 -5.55 7.92 -5.07
CA TYR A 137 -6.82 8.59 -4.77
C TYR A 137 -6.85 9.21 -3.37
N ALA A 138 -5.70 9.35 -2.70
CA ALA A 138 -5.63 10.01 -1.40
C ALA A 138 -6.13 11.45 -1.49
N GLY A 139 -7.08 11.82 -0.62
CA GLY A 139 -7.71 13.14 -0.61
C GLY A 139 -8.89 13.31 -1.57
N MET A 140 -9.23 12.27 -2.36
CA MET A 140 -10.47 12.22 -3.14
C MET A 140 -11.65 11.77 -2.25
N PRO A 141 -12.91 12.06 -2.66
CA PRO A 141 -14.09 11.55 -1.97
C PRO A 141 -14.10 10.03 -1.89
N LYS A 142 -14.50 9.48 -0.73
CA LYS A 142 -14.52 8.03 -0.48
C LYS A 142 -15.27 7.23 -1.55
N GLY A 143 -16.42 7.73 -2.02
CA GLY A 143 -17.21 7.07 -3.05
C GLY A 143 -16.49 6.93 -4.41
N GLN A 144 -15.53 7.82 -4.70
CA GLN A 144 -14.74 7.74 -5.93
C GLN A 144 -13.61 6.70 -5.82
N LEU A 145 -13.01 6.57 -4.62
CA LEU A 145 -12.09 5.47 -4.34
C LEU A 145 -12.82 4.11 -4.40
N GLU A 146 -13.97 4.00 -3.75
CA GLU A 146 -14.78 2.76 -3.73
C GLU A 146 -15.20 2.33 -5.15
N ALA A 147 -15.57 3.29 -6.01
CA ALA A 147 -15.91 3.01 -7.40
C ALA A 147 -14.71 2.46 -8.20
N GLU A 148 -13.50 2.96 -7.95
CA GLU A 148 -12.30 2.52 -8.66
C GLU A 148 -11.72 1.22 -8.11
N GLU A 149 -11.85 0.96 -6.81
CA GLU A 149 -11.58 -0.35 -6.23
C GLU A 149 -12.51 -1.43 -6.79
N ALA A 150 -13.78 -1.11 -7.03
CA ALA A 150 -14.74 -2.03 -7.65
C ALA A 150 -14.40 -2.37 -9.11
N LEU A 151 -13.66 -1.49 -9.81
CA LEU A 151 -13.18 -1.72 -11.17
C LEU A 151 -11.87 -2.53 -11.21
N TYR A 152 -11.33 -2.94 -10.07
CA TYR A 152 -10.05 -3.63 -10.01
C TYR A 152 -10.01 -4.88 -10.88
N ASP A 153 -10.93 -5.82 -10.69
CA ASP A 153 -10.86 -7.11 -11.38
C ASP A 153 -11.12 -6.98 -12.90
N SER A 154 -11.89 -5.97 -13.33
CA SER A 154 -12.24 -5.76 -14.74
C SER A 154 -11.22 -4.93 -15.51
N VAL A 155 -10.57 -3.96 -14.86
CA VAL A 155 -9.67 -2.99 -15.51
C VAL A 155 -8.21 -3.27 -15.15
N TYR A 156 -7.89 -3.38 -13.86
CA TYR A 156 -6.51 -3.38 -13.37
C TYR A 156 -5.92 -4.78 -13.15
N GLY A 157 -6.75 -5.79 -12.91
CA GLY A 157 -6.33 -7.14 -12.52
C GLY A 157 -5.45 -7.83 -13.55
N ASN A 158 -5.76 -7.64 -14.84
CA ASN A 158 -5.05 -8.28 -15.95
C ASN A 158 -3.96 -7.39 -16.58
N MET A 159 -3.75 -6.18 -16.06
CA MET A 159 -2.67 -5.32 -16.56
C MET A 159 -1.32 -5.89 -16.19
N ASN A 160 -0.34 -5.77 -17.10
CA ASN A 160 1.05 -5.95 -16.73
C ASN A 160 1.47 -4.85 -15.73
N THR A 161 2.55 -5.10 -14.98
CA THR A 161 2.96 -4.22 -13.87
C THR A 161 3.36 -2.82 -14.34
N ASP A 162 4.00 -2.69 -15.51
CA ASP A 162 4.47 -1.40 -16.03
C ASP A 162 3.30 -0.53 -16.49
N THR A 163 2.35 -1.10 -17.23
CA THR A 163 1.10 -0.44 -17.63
C THR A 163 0.29 -0.03 -16.42
N PHE A 164 0.17 -0.91 -15.42
CA PHE A 164 -0.51 -0.58 -14.17
C PHE A 164 0.14 0.62 -13.48
N ASN A 165 1.47 0.61 -13.30
CA ASN A 165 2.19 1.71 -12.67
C ASN A 165 2.05 3.03 -13.45
N ALA A 166 2.10 2.98 -14.79
CA ALA A 166 1.93 4.16 -15.64
C ALA A 166 0.52 4.76 -15.50
N VAL A 167 -0.52 3.93 -15.51
CA VAL A 167 -1.91 4.37 -15.31
C VAL A 167 -2.09 4.99 -13.93
N ILE A 168 -1.57 4.35 -12.88
CA ILE A 168 -1.64 4.87 -11.52
C ILE A 168 -0.93 6.22 -11.40
N ALA A 169 0.27 6.39 -11.98
CA ALA A 169 0.99 7.66 -11.97
C ALA A 169 0.20 8.77 -12.70
N GLN A 170 -0.47 8.45 -13.81
CA GLN A 170 -1.32 9.40 -14.52
C GLN A 170 -2.55 9.80 -13.68
N ARG A 171 -3.17 8.85 -12.99
CA ARG A 171 -4.30 9.09 -12.08
C ARG A 171 -3.88 9.94 -10.89
N GLU A 172 -2.75 9.64 -10.28
CA GLU A 172 -2.19 10.40 -9.15
C GLU A 172 -1.94 11.86 -9.53
N ALA A 173 -1.30 12.10 -10.69
CA ALA A 173 -1.07 13.46 -11.19
C ALA A 173 -2.39 14.21 -11.44
N ALA A 174 -3.38 13.56 -12.07
CA ALA A 174 -4.69 14.16 -12.33
C ALA A 174 -5.46 14.47 -11.04
N ASN A 175 -5.47 13.53 -10.09
CA ASN A 175 -6.13 13.70 -8.80
C ASN A 175 -5.48 14.81 -7.98
N LYS A 176 -4.15 14.91 -8.01
CA LYS A 176 -3.43 16.01 -7.34
C LYS A 176 -3.87 17.38 -7.86
N VAL A 177 -3.92 17.54 -9.19
CA VAL A 177 -4.40 18.78 -9.82
C VAL A 177 -5.85 19.08 -9.43
N PHE A 178 -6.71 18.06 -9.44
CA PHE A 178 -8.11 18.22 -9.03
C PHE A 178 -8.24 18.66 -7.56
N ILE A 179 -7.50 18.04 -6.64
CA ILE A 179 -7.52 18.37 -5.21
C ILE A 179 -7.00 19.80 -4.99
N GLU A 180 -5.93 20.19 -5.67
CA GLU A 180 -5.39 21.56 -5.60
C GLU A 180 -6.40 22.59 -6.10
N GLN A 181 -7.09 22.31 -7.21
CA GLN A 181 -8.16 23.17 -7.73
C GLN A 181 -9.38 23.22 -6.80
N ALA A 182 -9.79 22.08 -6.24
CA ALA A 182 -10.90 22.02 -5.29
C ALA A 182 -10.60 22.84 -4.04
N LYS A 183 -9.38 22.71 -3.49
CA LYS A 183 -8.92 23.52 -2.36
C LYS A 183 -8.87 25.01 -2.70
N ALA A 184 -8.40 25.37 -3.90
CA ALA A 184 -8.42 26.76 -4.36
C ALA A 184 -9.85 27.34 -4.47
N ASN A 185 -10.83 26.49 -4.75
CA ASN A 185 -12.26 26.83 -4.80
C ASN A 185 -12.97 26.69 -3.43
N GLY A 186 -12.22 26.42 -2.34
CA GLY A 186 -12.76 26.29 -0.99
C GLY A 186 -13.50 24.98 -0.70
N LEU A 187 -13.35 23.97 -1.56
CA LEU A 187 -13.86 22.61 -1.35
C LEU A 187 -12.75 21.74 -0.76
N ASP A 188 -12.91 21.35 0.50
CA ASP A 188 -12.03 20.39 1.15
C ASP A 188 -12.77 19.06 1.36
N PHE A 189 -12.39 18.04 0.59
CA PHE A 189 -12.99 16.70 0.66
C PHE A 189 -12.43 15.85 1.81
N SER A 190 -11.41 16.34 2.52
CA SER A 190 -10.81 15.65 3.66
C SER A 190 -11.56 15.88 4.98
N VAL A 191 -12.46 16.86 5.01
CA VAL A 191 -13.30 17.18 6.17
C VAL A 191 -14.73 16.73 5.84
N PRO A 192 -15.42 15.95 6.70
CA PRO A 192 -16.83 15.68 6.50
C PRO A 192 -17.53 17.02 6.30
N SER A 193 -18.35 17.11 5.25
CA SER A 193 -19.13 18.31 4.93
C SER A 193 -19.65 18.87 6.24
N ARG A 194 -19.08 20.00 6.69
CA ARG A 194 -19.82 20.89 7.55
C ARG A 194 -20.94 21.35 6.63
N ALA A 195 -22.05 20.63 6.63
CA ALA A 195 -23.33 21.20 6.23
C ALA A 195 -23.30 22.56 6.90
N ARG A 196 -23.19 23.62 6.08
CA ARG A 196 -23.17 24.99 6.58
C ARG A 196 -24.28 25.04 7.60
N GLU A 197 -23.95 25.34 8.86
CA GLU A 197 -24.93 25.39 9.92
C GLU A 197 -26.14 26.11 9.35
N GLU A 198 -27.26 25.40 9.26
CA GLU A 198 -28.52 26.06 8.99
C GLU A 198 -28.62 27.10 10.10
N HIS A 199 -28.45 28.39 9.74
CA HIS A 199 -28.90 29.45 10.61
C HIS A 199 -30.33 29.08 11.00
N GLN A 200 -30.71 29.28 12.27
CA GLN A 200 -31.96 28.82 12.91
C GLN A 200 -33.28 29.18 12.17
N ASP A 201 -33.16 29.85 11.02
CA ASP A 201 -34.20 30.26 10.09
C ASP A 201 -34.38 29.28 8.91
N GLY A 202 -33.57 28.21 8.81
CA GLY A 202 -33.64 27.16 7.77
C GLY A 202 -33.28 27.64 6.35
N GLN A 203 -32.51 28.72 6.21
CA GLN A 203 -32.21 29.34 4.91
C GLN A 203 -30.72 29.29 4.56
N THR A 204 -30.44 28.91 3.32
CA THR A 204 -29.10 29.03 2.75
C THR A 204 -28.74 30.52 2.53
N PRO A 205 -27.43 30.90 2.56
CA PRO A 205 -27.01 32.29 2.39
C PRO A 205 -27.51 32.94 1.08
N VAL A 206 -27.68 32.13 0.02
CA VAL A 206 -28.19 32.56 -1.28
C VAL A 206 -29.67 32.94 -1.18
N LEU A 207 -30.48 32.16 -0.46
CA LEU A 207 -31.90 32.45 -0.25
C LEU A 207 -32.09 33.71 0.60
N LYS A 208 -31.24 33.94 1.60
CA LYS A 208 -31.25 35.15 2.42
C LYS A 208 -30.97 36.41 1.58
N GLN A 209 -29.92 36.37 0.75
CA GLN A 209 -29.61 37.47 -0.17
C GLN A 209 -30.73 37.73 -1.19
N ALA A 210 -31.33 36.67 -1.75
CA ALA A 210 -32.47 36.80 -2.66
C ALA A 210 -33.68 37.44 -1.95
N ARG A 211 -33.97 37.05 -0.70
CA ARG A 211 -35.07 37.61 0.09
C ARG A 211 -34.84 39.09 0.44
N GLU A 212 -33.62 39.46 0.81
CA GLU A 212 -33.25 40.85 1.08
C GLU A 212 -33.35 41.73 -0.17
N LEU A 213 -32.96 41.22 -1.34
CA LEU A 213 -33.13 41.91 -2.62
C LEU A 213 -34.61 42.12 -2.97
N VAL A 214 -35.45 41.10 -2.79
CA VAL A 214 -36.89 41.18 -3.01
C VAL A 214 -37.55 42.16 -2.04
N ASN A 215 -37.17 42.14 -0.76
CA ASN A 215 -37.70 43.08 0.23
C ASN A 215 -37.27 44.52 -0.04
N LYS A 216 -36.02 44.74 -0.48
CA LYS A 216 -35.55 46.07 -0.91
C LYS A 216 -36.25 46.56 -2.17
N GLN A 217 -36.61 45.67 -3.09
CA GLN A 217 -37.40 46.03 -4.27
C GLN A 217 -38.85 46.38 -3.89
N LYS A 218 -39.48 45.61 -2.99
CA LYS A 218 -40.84 45.93 -2.48
C LYS A 218 -40.90 47.27 -1.74
N GLN A 219 -39.90 47.58 -0.92
CA GLN A 219 -39.81 48.88 -0.24
C GLN A 219 -39.57 50.06 -1.19
N LYS A 220 -39.00 49.82 -2.38
CA LYS A 220 -38.83 50.83 -3.43
C LYS A 220 -40.08 51.01 -4.30
N SER A 221 -40.96 50.02 -4.37
CA SER A 221 -42.23 50.13 -5.11
C SER A 221 -43.39 50.70 -4.28
N GLU A 222 -43.21 50.82 -2.96
CA GLU A 222 -44.20 51.42 -2.03
C GLU A 222 -43.88 52.88 -1.64
N LYS A 223 -42.91 53.52 -2.33
CA LYS A 223 -42.65 54.96 -2.28
C LYS A 223 -42.85 55.56 -3.67
#